data_AF-A0A2N1M460-F1
#
_entry.id   AF-A0A2N1M460-F1
#
_cell.length_a   1.000
_cell.length_b   1.000
_cell.length_c   1.000
_cell.angle_alpha   90.00
_cell.angle_beta   90.00
_cell.angle_gamma   90.00
#
_symmetry.space_group_name_H-M   'P 1'
#
loop_
_entity.id
_entity.type
_entity.pdbx_description
1 polymer ?
#
loop_
_entity_poly.entity_id
_entity_poly.type
_entity_poly.pdbx_seq_one_letter_code
_entity_poly.pdbx_strand_id
1 'polypeptide(L)'
;MKEILYAPSDLEMHKYYCEFKQRFYGQYTQLHKHFELISFRIIKNIVFARTQVYNCVQVFQFITQNMERFYSLRLLNFAHRRPGYLRIAKHFLYPGWDTVNMDSIKKHSIENEFFVESVNNSGHFYTVNSEIGTCTCRIGMTGAPCKHQGAVSVKFHISMFNFIPSLTSNDRMIYAYIAIGYTAEDSSFYALLHAEFIPQDREGLQMETTTPNSNLTIEYR
;
A
#
# COMPACT_ATOMS: atom_id res chain seq x y z
N MET A 1 -0.97 27.82 -18.15
CA MET A 1 -1.57 26.86 -17.20
C MET A 1 -2.42 27.56 -16.14
N LYS A 2 -1.92 28.60 -15.46
CA LYS A 2 -2.74 29.44 -14.55
C LYS A 2 -4.01 29.99 -15.21
N GLU A 3 -3.91 30.52 -16.43
CA GLU A 3 -5.07 31.09 -17.16
C GLU A 3 -6.17 30.06 -17.49
N ILE A 4 -5.83 28.77 -17.64
CA ILE A 4 -6.82 27.70 -17.87
C ILE A 4 -7.53 27.36 -16.56
N LEU A 5 -6.79 27.29 -15.45
CA LEU A 5 -7.31 26.87 -14.14
C LEU A 5 -8.13 27.96 -13.44
N TYR A 6 -7.90 29.24 -13.78
CA TYR A 6 -8.59 30.38 -13.19
C TYR A 6 -9.49 31.11 -14.21
N ALA A 7 -9.90 30.40 -15.27
CA ALA A 7 -10.79 30.98 -16.27
C ALA A 7 -12.17 31.30 -15.64
N PRO A 8 -12.75 32.48 -15.90
CA PRO A 8 -14.05 32.88 -15.36
C PRO A 8 -15.23 32.07 -15.91
N SER A 9 -15.05 31.42 -17.06
CA SER A 9 -16.09 30.67 -17.76
C SER A 9 -15.54 29.46 -18.50
N ASP A 10 -16.39 28.45 -18.73
CA ASP A 10 -16.03 27.24 -19.48
C ASP A 10 -15.57 27.56 -20.91
N LEU A 11 -16.16 28.58 -21.54
CA LEU A 11 -15.82 29.00 -22.88
C LEU A 11 -14.40 29.61 -22.94
N GLU A 12 -14.06 30.45 -21.97
CA GLU A 12 -12.71 31.02 -21.85
C GLU A 12 -11.69 29.94 -21.47
N MET A 13 -12.04 29.03 -20.57
CA MET A 13 -11.22 27.89 -20.21
C MET A 13 -10.89 27.03 -21.44
N HIS A 14 -11.89 26.74 -22.27
CA HIS A 14 -11.73 25.99 -23.51
C HIS A 14 -10.84 26.73 -24.51
N LYS A 15 -11.02 28.04 -24.67
CA LYS A 15 -10.18 28.87 -25.53
C LYS A 15 -8.72 28.85 -25.09
N TYR A 16 -8.45 29.11 -23.81
CA TYR A 16 -7.09 29.10 -23.26
C TYR A 16 -6.45 27.70 -23.35
N TYR A 17 -7.24 26.65 -23.13
CA TYR A 17 -6.78 25.28 -23.32
C TYR A 17 -6.38 25.03 -24.77
N CYS A 18 -7.20 25.43 -25.74
CA CYS A 18 -6.92 25.27 -27.17
C CYS A 18 -5.68 26.07 -27.62
N GLU A 19 -5.51 27.31 -27.15
CA GLU A 19 -4.32 28.12 -27.44
C GLU A 19 -3.04 27.53 -26.83
N PHE A 20 -3.11 27.10 -25.57
CA PHE A 20 -2.00 26.40 -24.92
C PHE A 20 -1.66 25.11 -25.65
N LYS A 21 -2.68 24.31 -26.00
CA LYS A 21 -2.56 23.05 -26.73
C LYS A 21 -1.86 23.26 -28.07
N GLN A 22 -2.28 24.26 -28.84
CA GLN A 22 -1.67 24.60 -30.13
C GLN A 22 -0.21 25.05 -29.99
N ARG A 23 0.11 25.92 -29.02
CA ARG A 23 1.48 26.38 -28.78
C ARG A 23 2.40 25.24 -28.33
N PHE A 24 1.93 24.41 -27.40
CA PHE A 24 2.70 23.31 -26.84
C PHE A 24 2.97 22.22 -27.88
N TYR A 25 1.94 21.78 -28.62
CA TYR A 25 2.11 20.75 -29.65
C TYR A 25 2.72 21.25 -30.95
N GLY A 26 2.63 22.55 -31.24
CA GLY A 26 3.36 23.19 -32.33
C GLY A 26 4.87 23.20 -32.09
N GLN A 27 5.32 23.42 -30.84
CA GLN A 27 6.75 23.36 -30.48
C GLN A 27 7.29 21.92 -30.35
N TYR A 28 6.43 20.96 -29.98
CA TYR A 28 6.85 19.60 -29.68
C TYR A 28 6.02 18.55 -30.41
N THR A 29 6.09 18.54 -31.74
CA THR A 29 5.33 17.65 -32.63
C THR A 29 5.53 16.16 -32.35
N GLN A 30 6.73 15.73 -31.94
CA GLN A 30 7.00 14.34 -31.58
C GLN A 30 6.44 13.94 -30.20
N LEU A 31 6.16 14.90 -29.31
CA LEU A 31 5.64 14.66 -27.97
C LEU A 31 4.12 14.55 -27.92
N HIS A 32 3.38 14.87 -29.00
CA HIS A 32 1.92 14.79 -29.02
C HIS A 32 1.40 13.40 -28.64
N LYS A 33 1.86 12.37 -29.36
CA LYS A 33 1.50 10.97 -29.05
C LYS A 33 2.09 10.52 -27.72
N HIS A 34 3.27 11.03 -27.38
CA HIS A 34 4.00 10.62 -26.18
C HIS A 34 3.32 11.12 -24.90
N PHE A 35 2.84 12.36 -24.88
CA PHE A 35 2.22 12.99 -23.71
C PHE A 35 0.84 12.39 -23.41
N GLU A 36 -0.01 12.20 -24.43
CA GLU A 36 -1.33 11.58 -24.25
C GLU A 36 -1.20 10.12 -23.76
N LEU A 37 -0.28 9.33 -24.35
CA LEU A 37 -0.03 7.95 -23.95
C LEU A 37 0.62 7.85 -22.57
N ILE A 38 1.54 8.76 -22.21
CA ILE A 38 2.16 8.80 -20.87
C ILE A 38 1.10 9.17 -19.83
N SER A 39 0.31 10.21 -20.06
CA SER A 39 -0.71 10.67 -19.11
C SER A 39 -1.74 9.58 -18.87
N PHE A 40 -2.20 8.91 -19.93
CA PHE A 40 -3.07 7.75 -19.85
C PHE A 40 -2.42 6.59 -19.09
N ARG A 41 -1.14 6.27 -19.36
CA ARG A 41 -0.39 5.25 -18.62
C ARG A 41 -0.25 5.58 -17.14
N ILE A 42 -0.03 6.84 -16.78
CA ILE A 42 0.10 7.27 -15.37
C ILE A 42 -1.25 7.10 -14.67
N ILE A 43 -2.32 7.63 -15.24
CA ILE A 43 -3.66 7.52 -14.66
C ILE A 43 -4.07 6.05 -14.52
N LYS A 44 -3.93 5.26 -15.58
CA LYS A 44 -4.31 3.85 -15.56
C LYS A 44 -3.43 3.00 -14.63
N ASN A 45 -2.11 3.15 -14.70
CA ASN A 45 -1.19 2.22 -14.04
C ASN A 45 -0.75 2.65 -12.64
N ILE A 46 -0.77 3.95 -12.34
CA ILE A 46 -0.34 4.48 -11.04
C ILE A 46 -1.56 4.83 -10.22
N VAL A 47 -2.42 5.72 -10.73
CA VAL A 47 -3.59 6.22 -10.00
C VAL A 47 -4.58 5.07 -9.76
N PHE A 48 -4.97 4.33 -10.80
CA PHE A 48 -5.91 3.20 -10.67
C PHE A 48 -5.25 1.86 -10.31
N ALA A 49 -3.97 1.88 -9.95
CA ALA A 49 -3.25 0.72 -9.43
C ALA A 49 -3.33 -0.56 -10.30
N ARG A 50 -3.38 -0.43 -11.63
CA ARG A 50 -3.33 -1.55 -12.59
C ARG A 50 -4.42 -2.61 -12.44
N THR A 51 -5.48 -2.39 -11.64
CA THR A 51 -6.42 -3.47 -11.28
C THR A 51 -7.40 -3.85 -12.39
N GLN A 52 -7.55 -3.03 -13.42
CA GLN A 52 -8.52 -3.22 -14.51
C GLN A 52 -7.97 -2.67 -15.84
N VAL A 53 -8.29 -3.34 -16.95
CA VAL A 53 -7.96 -2.85 -18.29
C VAL A 53 -9.01 -1.81 -18.70
N TYR A 54 -8.77 -0.54 -18.41
CA TYR A 54 -9.66 0.53 -18.83
C TYR A 54 -9.32 1.02 -20.25
N ASN A 55 -10.34 1.21 -21.09
CA ASN A 55 -10.29 2.06 -22.29
C ASN A 55 -10.41 3.55 -21.89
N CYS A 56 -10.01 4.50 -22.74
CA CYS A 56 -10.06 5.94 -22.50
C CYS A 56 -11.44 6.43 -22.02
N VAL A 57 -12.53 5.94 -22.62
CA VAL A 57 -13.90 6.29 -22.21
C VAL A 57 -14.20 5.78 -20.80
N GLN A 58 -13.78 4.56 -20.48
CA GLN A 58 -13.98 3.99 -19.14
C GLN A 58 -13.12 4.70 -18.09
N VAL A 59 -11.91 5.16 -18.45
CA VAL A 59 -11.07 6.02 -17.60
C VAL A 59 -11.80 7.32 -17.30
N PHE A 60 -12.37 7.98 -18.32
CA PHE A 60 -13.11 9.23 -18.12
C PHE A 60 -14.34 9.04 -17.23
N GLN A 61 -15.14 8.00 -17.49
CA GLN A 61 -16.29 7.65 -16.65
C GLN A 61 -15.85 7.32 -15.21
N PHE A 62 -14.74 6.61 -15.04
CA PHE A 62 -14.22 6.31 -13.72
C PHE A 62 -13.81 7.58 -12.97
N ILE A 63 -13.05 8.48 -13.60
CA ILE A 63 -12.61 9.75 -12.99
C ILE A 63 -13.81 10.56 -12.53
N THR A 64 -14.82 10.68 -13.38
CA THR A 64 -15.97 11.57 -13.14
C THR A 64 -16.99 11.00 -12.17
N GLN A 65 -17.18 9.68 -12.13
CA GLN A 65 -18.30 9.08 -11.37
C GLN A 65 -17.86 8.18 -10.21
N ASN A 66 -16.68 7.55 -10.31
CA ASN A 66 -16.31 6.45 -9.41
C ASN A 66 -15.05 6.72 -8.59
N MET A 67 -14.23 7.70 -8.96
CA MET A 67 -12.91 7.93 -8.36
C MET A 67 -12.99 8.21 -6.87
N GLU A 68 -13.88 9.13 -6.46
CA GLU A 68 -14.07 9.48 -5.06
C GLU A 68 -14.48 8.25 -4.25
N ARG A 69 -15.57 7.58 -4.65
CA ARG A 69 -16.05 6.35 -3.99
C ARG A 69 -14.98 5.26 -3.96
N PHE A 70 -14.21 5.11 -5.03
CA PHE A 70 -13.12 4.13 -5.10
C PHE A 70 -12.03 4.40 -4.05
N TYR A 71 -11.59 5.65 -3.90
CA TYR A 71 -10.59 6.00 -2.90
C TYR A 71 -11.13 6.00 -1.48
N SER A 72 -12.36 6.48 -1.26
CA SER A 72 -13.03 6.38 0.06
C SER A 72 -13.12 4.92 0.51
N LEU A 73 -13.54 4.00 -0.37
CA LEU A 73 -13.57 2.57 -0.04
C LEU A 73 -12.18 2.00 0.24
N ARG A 74 -11.12 2.47 -0.44
CA ARG A 74 -9.75 2.04 -0.14
C ARG A 74 -9.31 2.51 1.24
N LEU A 75 -9.50 3.78 1.56
CA LEU A 75 -9.17 4.35 2.87
C LEU A 75 -9.95 3.64 3.99
N LEU A 76 -11.24 3.37 3.78
CA LEU A 76 -12.05 2.58 4.72
C LEU A 76 -11.55 1.14 4.89
N ASN A 77 -11.08 0.51 3.82
CA ASN A 77 -10.49 -0.83 3.92
C ASN A 77 -9.21 -0.83 4.78
N PHE A 78 -8.40 0.24 4.74
CA PHE A 78 -7.29 0.42 5.67
C PHE A 78 -7.76 0.65 7.10
N ALA A 79 -8.74 1.53 7.30
CA ALA A 79 -9.29 1.84 8.61
C ALA A 79 -9.86 0.59 9.31
N HIS A 80 -10.64 -0.22 8.59
CA HIS A 80 -11.30 -1.40 9.14
C HIS A 80 -10.48 -2.71 9.03
N ARG A 81 -9.21 -2.63 8.59
CA ARG A 81 -8.28 -3.76 8.49
C ARG A 81 -8.85 -5.02 7.81
N ARG A 82 -9.62 -4.87 6.72
CA ARG A 82 -10.18 -6.03 6.00
C ARG A 82 -9.03 -6.87 5.41
N PRO A 83 -8.91 -8.18 5.74
CA PRO A 83 -7.75 -9.02 5.42
C PRO A 83 -7.52 -9.21 3.91
N GLY A 84 -8.53 -8.96 3.08
CA GLY A 84 -8.40 -8.93 1.62
C GLY A 84 -7.40 -7.88 1.12
N TYR A 85 -7.16 -6.80 1.88
CA TYR A 85 -6.21 -5.75 1.50
C TYR A 85 -4.77 -6.27 1.44
N LEU A 86 -4.34 -7.17 2.35
CA LEU A 86 -2.99 -7.75 2.30
C LEU A 86 -2.77 -8.59 1.03
N ARG A 87 -3.83 -9.20 0.47
CA ARG A 87 -3.76 -9.90 -0.82
C ARG A 87 -3.61 -8.94 -2.01
N ILE A 88 -4.21 -7.75 -1.93
CA ILE A 88 -4.01 -6.69 -2.93
C ILE A 88 -2.65 -6.02 -2.73
N ALA A 89 -2.19 -5.86 -1.48
CA ALA A 89 -0.86 -5.40 -1.12
C ALA A 89 0.20 -6.30 -1.75
N LYS A 90 0.02 -7.64 -1.82
CA LYS A 90 0.92 -8.55 -2.57
C LYS A 90 1.15 -8.14 -4.04
N HIS A 91 0.21 -7.44 -4.67
CA HIS A 91 0.40 -6.88 -6.02
C HIS A 91 1.08 -5.50 -6.03
N PHE A 92 0.99 -4.75 -4.92
CA PHE A 92 1.77 -3.53 -4.69
C PHE A 92 3.19 -3.82 -4.18
N LEU A 93 3.40 -4.99 -3.57
CA LEU A 93 4.70 -5.52 -3.23
C LEU A 93 5.39 -5.87 -4.55
N TYR A 94 6.62 -5.40 -4.71
CA TYR A 94 7.42 -5.77 -5.87
C TYR A 94 7.50 -7.30 -5.97
N PRO A 95 7.09 -7.92 -7.09
CA PRO A 95 7.07 -9.38 -7.22
C PRO A 95 8.47 -9.97 -7.04
N GLY A 96 8.57 -11.18 -6.48
CA GLY A 96 9.84 -11.85 -6.22
C GLY A 96 10.38 -11.71 -4.79
N TRP A 97 9.64 -11.09 -3.86
CA TRP A 97 9.98 -11.12 -2.44
C TRP A 97 9.94 -12.54 -1.85
N ASP A 98 9.11 -13.41 -2.42
CA ASP A 98 8.94 -14.82 -2.10
C ASP A 98 10.20 -15.65 -2.40
N THR A 99 10.98 -15.24 -3.41
CA THR A 99 12.23 -15.92 -3.79
C THR A 99 13.39 -15.72 -2.83
N VAL A 100 13.32 -14.72 -1.95
CA VAL A 100 14.36 -14.45 -0.97
C VAL A 100 14.18 -15.45 0.17
N ASN A 101 15.20 -16.23 0.54
CA ASN A 101 15.09 -17.14 1.69
C ASN A 101 15.15 -16.36 3.02
N MET A 102 14.41 -16.78 4.05
CA MET A 102 14.45 -16.18 5.38
C MET A 102 15.84 -16.30 6.01
N ASP A 103 16.49 -17.45 5.81
CA ASP A 103 17.84 -17.72 6.34
C ASP A 103 18.92 -16.80 5.74
N SER A 104 18.64 -16.23 4.56
CA SER A 104 19.54 -15.28 3.88
C SER A 104 19.45 -13.86 4.44
N ILE A 105 18.54 -13.61 5.38
CA ILE A 105 18.32 -12.31 6.00
C ILE A 105 18.97 -12.28 7.37
N LYS A 106 20.01 -11.46 7.53
CA LYS A 106 20.73 -11.29 8.79
C LYS A 106 20.36 -9.95 9.41
N LYS A 107 19.98 -9.96 10.69
CA LYS A 107 19.80 -8.72 11.46
C LYS A 107 21.16 -8.09 11.74
N HIS A 108 21.25 -6.76 11.59
CA HIS A 108 22.44 -6.00 11.96
C HIS A 108 22.47 -5.72 13.47
N SER A 109 23.59 -5.17 13.97
CA SER A 109 23.71 -4.70 15.35
C SER A 109 22.92 -3.41 15.62
N ILE A 110 22.64 -2.64 14.56
CA ILE A 110 21.79 -1.45 14.61
C ILE A 110 20.33 -1.89 14.55
N GLU A 111 19.50 -1.33 15.44
CA GLU A 111 18.05 -1.56 15.44
C GLU A 111 17.47 -1.20 14.06
N ASN A 112 16.48 -1.97 13.58
CA ASN A 112 15.81 -1.76 12.29
C ASN A 112 16.65 -1.96 11.02
N GLU A 113 17.89 -2.46 11.10
CA GLU A 113 18.71 -2.77 9.92
C GLU A 113 18.84 -4.27 9.63
N PHE A 114 18.68 -4.62 8.36
CA PHE A 114 18.69 -5.99 7.85
C PHE A 114 19.59 -6.12 6.62
N PHE A 115 20.46 -7.13 6.61
CA PHE A 115 21.18 -7.54 5.43
C PHE A 115 20.42 -8.63 4.70
N VAL A 116 20.13 -8.37 3.43
CA VAL A 116 19.46 -9.33 2.54
C VAL A 116 20.43 -9.70 1.43
N GLU A 117 20.74 -11.00 1.32
CA GLU A 117 21.61 -11.48 0.24
C GLU A 117 20.94 -11.36 -1.13
N SER A 118 21.73 -11.00 -2.14
CA SER A 118 21.28 -10.96 -3.52
C SER A 118 21.06 -12.37 -4.06
N VAL A 119 19.86 -12.64 -4.57
CA VAL A 119 19.51 -13.90 -5.25
C VAL A 119 20.41 -14.17 -6.47
N ASN A 120 20.91 -13.12 -7.14
CA ASN A 120 21.65 -13.27 -8.39
C ASN A 120 23.18 -13.30 -8.19
N ASN A 121 23.68 -12.70 -7.11
CA ASN A 121 25.12 -12.55 -6.87
C ASN A 121 25.43 -13.00 -5.44
N SER A 122 25.89 -14.24 -5.29
CA SER A 122 26.35 -14.79 -4.01
C SER A 122 27.41 -13.88 -3.39
N GLY A 123 27.24 -13.52 -2.12
CA GLY A 123 28.17 -12.64 -1.40
C GLY A 123 27.93 -11.13 -1.54
N HIS A 124 26.94 -10.69 -2.32
CA HIS A 124 26.50 -9.30 -2.31
C HIS A 124 25.27 -9.11 -1.43
N PHE A 125 25.38 -8.23 -0.43
CA PHE A 125 24.29 -7.94 0.51
C PHE A 125 23.73 -6.54 0.26
N TYR A 126 22.41 -6.43 0.37
CA TYR A 126 21.70 -5.15 0.42
C TYR A 126 21.29 -4.87 1.85
N THR A 127 21.51 -3.63 2.29
CA THR A 127 21.03 -3.16 3.58
C THR A 127 19.62 -2.62 3.41
N VAL A 128 18.71 -3.07 4.27
CA VAL A 128 17.34 -2.61 4.37
C VAL A 128 17.16 -1.99 5.74
N ASN A 129 16.72 -0.73 5.78
CA ASN A 129 16.32 -0.08 7.02
C ASN A 129 14.78 -0.10 7.10
N SER A 130 14.23 -0.80 8.09
CA SER A 130 12.79 -1.00 8.25
C SER A 130 12.05 0.23 8.76
N GLU A 131 12.72 1.08 9.53
CA GLU A 131 12.14 2.30 10.11
C GLU A 131 11.90 3.36 9.03
N ILE A 132 12.93 3.65 8.23
CA ILE A 132 12.84 4.64 7.15
C ILE A 132 12.18 4.03 5.90
N GLY A 133 12.20 2.70 5.77
CA GLY A 133 11.65 2.03 4.60
C GLY A 133 12.54 2.17 3.37
N THR A 134 13.86 2.10 3.53
CA THR A 134 14.86 2.26 2.45
C THR A 134 15.66 0.98 2.22
N CYS A 135 16.25 0.86 1.03
CA CYS A 135 17.11 -0.27 0.69
C CYS A 135 18.23 0.18 -0.26
N THR A 136 19.44 -0.35 -0.08
CA THR A 136 20.60 0.01 -0.90
C THR A 136 20.60 -0.60 -2.31
N CYS A 137 19.60 -1.42 -2.66
CA CYS A 137 19.47 -1.91 -4.03
C CYS A 137 19.06 -0.78 -4.99
N ARG A 138 19.34 -0.94 -6.29
CA ARG A 138 19.05 0.11 -7.31
C ARG A 138 17.61 0.62 -7.30
N ILE A 139 16.64 -0.25 -7.01
CA ILE A 139 15.22 0.11 -6.90
C ILE A 139 14.93 0.81 -5.56
N GLY A 140 15.49 0.30 -4.47
CA GLY A 140 15.29 0.88 -3.14
C GLY A 140 15.90 2.27 -3.00
N MET A 141 17.01 2.54 -3.71
CA MET A 141 17.66 3.85 -3.73
C MET A 141 16.80 4.94 -4.36
N THR A 142 15.84 4.59 -5.23
CA THR A 142 14.89 5.57 -5.78
C THR A 142 13.71 5.83 -4.84
N GLY A 143 13.68 5.20 -3.66
CA GLY A 143 12.56 5.24 -2.72
C GLY A 143 11.41 4.30 -3.11
N ALA A 144 11.52 3.56 -4.22
CA ALA A 144 10.50 2.62 -4.64
C ALA A 144 10.56 1.31 -3.81
N PRO A 145 9.41 0.68 -3.52
CA PRO A 145 9.36 -0.60 -2.82
C PRO A 145 10.09 -1.68 -3.63
N CYS A 146 11.02 -2.39 -2.99
CA CYS A 146 11.82 -3.45 -3.63
C CYS A 146 11.57 -4.84 -3.00
N LYS A 147 11.95 -5.91 -3.72
CA LYS A 147 11.80 -7.29 -3.23
C LYS A 147 12.44 -7.56 -1.87
N HIS A 148 13.57 -6.89 -1.56
CA HIS A 148 14.27 -7.07 -0.29
C HIS A 148 13.49 -6.48 0.89
N GLN A 149 12.91 -5.30 0.72
CA GLN A 149 12.02 -4.68 1.72
C GLN A 149 10.76 -5.51 1.93
N GLY A 150 10.19 -6.05 0.86
CA GLY A 150 9.05 -6.96 0.95
C GLY A 150 9.37 -8.25 1.70
N ALA A 151 10.54 -8.83 1.44
CA ALA A 151 11.00 -10.02 2.14
C ALA A 151 11.15 -9.76 3.64
N VAL A 152 11.79 -8.65 4.04
CA VAL A 152 11.94 -8.26 5.45
C VAL A 152 10.56 -8.04 6.10
N SER A 153 9.70 -7.24 5.46
CA SER A 153 8.39 -6.88 6.01
C SER A 153 7.47 -8.08 6.19
N VAL A 154 7.40 -8.97 5.20
CA VAL A 154 6.50 -10.14 5.24
C VAL A 154 7.03 -11.25 6.16
N LYS A 155 8.33 -11.56 6.11
CA LYS A 155 8.90 -12.70 6.86
C LYS A 155 9.09 -12.40 8.33
N PHE A 156 9.50 -11.18 8.68
CA PHE A 156 9.67 -10.78 10.07
C PHE A 156 8.41 -10.10 10.65
N HIS A 157 7.33 -10.01 9.87
CA HIS A 157 6.11 -9.30 10.23
C HIS A 157 6.35 -7.85 10.68
N ILE A 158 7.37 -7.22 10.11
CA ILE A 158 7.73 -5.83 10.40
C ILE A 158 6.96 -4.91 9.47
N SER A 159 6.22 -3.99 10.06
CA SER A 159 5.63 -2.89 9.30
C SER A 159 6.70 -1.97 8.75
N MET A 160 6.60 -1.63 7.48
CA MET A 160 7.43 -0.62 6.84
C MET A 160 6.50 0.35 6.13
N PHE A 161 6.74 1.65 6.26
CA PHE A 161 5.86 2.71 5.70
C PHE A 161 5.55 2.49 4.21
N ASN A 162 6.55 2.05 3.44
CA ASN A 162 6.45 1.83 1.99
C ASN A 162 5.81 0.48 1.57
N PHE A 163 5.51 -0.42 2.52
CA PHE A 163 5.07 -1.80 2.25
C PHE A 163 3.78 -2.16 2.99
N ILE A 164 3.86 -2.18 4.33
CA ILE A 164 2.77 -2.51 5.23
C ILE A 164 2.83 -1.46 6.34
N PRO A 165 2.11 -0.34 6.22
CA PRO A 165 2.13 0.67 7.27
C PRO A 165 1.56 0.05 8.56
N SER A 166 2.30 0.20 9.67
CA SER A 166 1.71 -0.03 10.99
C SER A 166 0.83 1.17 11.25
N LEU A 167 -0.47 0.94 11.23
CA LEU A 167 -1.47 1.96 11.54
C LEU A 167 -1.99 1.71 12.95
N THR A 168 -1.77 2.69 13.81
CA THR A 168 -2.39 2.75 15.14
C THR A 168 -3.90 2.95 14.99
N SER A 169 -4.64 2.75 16.08
CA SER A 169 -6.08 3.01 16.09
C SER A 169 -6.41 4.47 15.75
N ASN A 170 -5.57 5.41 16.19
CA ASN A 170 -5.68 6.83 15.86
C ASN A 170 -5.45 7.09 14.37
N ASP A 171 -4.41 6.50 13.77
CA ASP A 171 -4.17 6.66 12.33
C ASP A 171 -5.36 6.17 11.53
N ARG A 172 -5.91 5.00 11.89
CA ARG A 172 -7.09 4.41 11.23
C ARG A 172 -8.32 5.29 11.35
N MET A 173 -8.52 5.94 12.49
CA MET A 173 -9.58 6.91 12.68
C MET A 173 -9.42 8.12 11.75
N ILE A 174 -8.19 8.60 11.53
CA ILE A 174 -7.90 9.66 10.54
C ILE A 174 -8.22 9.18 9.11
N TYR A 175 -7.82 7.96 8.74
CA TYR A 175 -8.16 7.38 7.44
C TYR A 175 -9.67 7.29 7.23
N ALA A 176 -10.43 6.90 8.25
CA ALA A 176 -11.89 6.90 8.21
C ALA A 176 -12.42 8.33 8.03
N TYR A 177 -11.97 9.30 8.83
CA TYR A 177 -12.38 10.69 8.70
C TYR A 177 -12.20 11.24 7.28
N ILE A 178 -11.03 11.01 6.67
CA ILE A 178 -10.75 11.45 5.30
C ILE A 178 -11.72 10.78 4.30
N ALA A 179 -12.10 9.53 4.52
CA ALA A 179 -12.90 8.76 3.58
C ALA A 179 -14.39 9.13 3.57
N ILE A 180 -14.95 9.48 4.72
CA ILE A 180 -16.40 9.60 4.94
C ILE A 180 -16.82 10.90 5.65
N GLY A 181 -15.86 11.70 6.15
CA GLY A 181 -16.11 12.98 6.82
C GLY A 181 -16.54 12.88 8.28
N TYR A 182 -16.63 11.67 8.86
CA TYR A 182 -16.95 11.45 10.26
C TYR A 182 -15.98 10.46 10.91
N THR A 183 -15.72 10.67 12.21
CA THR A 183 -14.93 9.76 13.05
C THR A 183 -15.83 8.95 13.96
N ALA A 184 -15.33 7.80 14.44
CA ALA A 184 -15.93 7.15 15.60
C ALA A 184 -15.71 8.03 16.84
N GLU A 185 -16.57 7.89 17.86
CA GLU A 185 -16.44 8.63 19.12
C GLU A 185 -15.17 8.23 19.89
N ASP A 186 -14.78 6.95 19.78
CA ASP A 186 -13.57 6.41 20.39
C ASP A 186 -12.69 5.70 19.36
N SER A 187 -11.40 6.00 19.41
CA SER A 187 -10.35 5.34 18.64
C SER A 187 -10.32 3.82 18.87
N SER A 188 -10.77 3.33 20.03
CA SER A 188 -10.84 1.90 20.33
C SER A 188 -11.69 1.10 19.35
N PHE A 189 -12.65 1.74 18.67
CA PHE A 189 -13.42 1.12 17.58
C PHE A 189 -12.53 0.58 16.45
N TYR A 190 -11.37 1.22 16.22
CA TYR A 190 -10.38 0.81 15.22
C TYR A 190 -9.25 -0.05 15.79
N ALA A 191 -9.30 -0.38 17.08
CA ALA A 191 -8.35 -1.26 17.73
C ALA A 191 -8.42 -2.67 17.15
N LEU A 192 -7.34 -3.43 17.36
CA LEU A 192 -7.32 -4.83 16.99
C LEU A 192 -8.22 -5.60 17.94
N LEU A 193 -9.10 -6.43 17.38
CA LEU A 193 -9.62 -7.57 18.14
C LEU A 193 -8.39 -8.39 18.53
N HIS A 194 -8.13 -8.50 19.84
CA HIS A 194 -7.09 -9.37 20.39
C HIS A 194 -7.49 -10.83 20.09
N ALA A 195 -7.23 -11.29 18.87
CA ALA A 195 -6.99 -12.70 18.66
C ALA A 195 -5.54 -12.91 19.10
N GLU A 196 -5.35 -13.44 20.30
CA GLU A 196 -4.04 -13.92 20.74
C GLU A 196 -3.45 -14.78 19.64
N PHE A 197 -2.40 -14.28 19.00
CA PHE A 197 -1.57 -15.11 18.14
C PHE A 197 -0.85 -16.08 19.07
N ILE A 198 -1.32 -17.33 19.12
CA ILE A 198 -0.54 -18.43 19.68
C ILE A 198 0.68 -18.60 18.77
N PRO A 199 1.92 -18.33 19.22
CA PRO A 199 3.10 -18.63 18.43
C PRO A 199 3.19 -20.15 18.26
N GLN A 200 3.27 -20.63 17.02
CA GLN A 200 3.44 -22.05 16.68
C GLN A 200 4.85 -22.60 16.98
N ASP A 201 5.50 -22.12 18.04
CA ASP A 201 6.85 -22.56 18.42
C ASP A 201 6.83 -23.25 19.79
N ARG A 202 6.01 -24.30 19.98
CA ARG A 202 6.20 -25.33 21.02
C ARG A 202 5.54 -26.66 20.65
N GLU A 203 5.92 -27.26 19.53
CA GLU A 203 5.82 -28.72 19.42
C GLU A 203 7.08 -29.34 20.01
N GLY A 204 7.02 -29.65 21.30
CA GLY A 204 8.08 -30.37 21.98
C GLY A 204 8.08 -30.19 23.50
N LEU A 205 7.08 -30.72 24.21
CA LEU A 205 7.28 -31.66 25.34
C LEU A 205 5.93 -32.13 25.93
N GLN A 206 5.70 -33.43 25.81
CA GLN A 206 4.97 -34.36 26.69
C GLN A 206 3.51 -34.10 27.14
N MET A 207 2.68 -35.06 26.75
CA MET A 207 1.43 -35.51 27.39
C MET A 207 1.52 -35.51 28.92
N GLU A 208 0.54 -34.89 29.59
CA GLU A 208 -0.12 -35.52 30.74
C GLU A 208 -1.63 -35.26 30.68
N THR A 209 -2.35 -36.39 30.62
CA THR A 209 -3.80 -36.54 30.68
C THR A 209 -4.35 -36.02 32.00
N THR A 210 -5.36 -35.16 31.97
CA THR A 210 -6.33 -35.07 33.08
C THR A 210 -7.71 -34.70 32.56
N THR A 211 -8.68 -35.55 32.93
CA THR A 211 -10.09 -35.59 32.54
C THR A 211 -10.90 -34.35 32.97
N PRO A 212 -12.01 -34.01 32.27
CA PRO A 212 -12.85 -32.88 32.62
C PRO A 212 -13.89 -33.26 33.69
N ASN A 213 -13.85 -32.60 34.85
CA ASN A 213 -14.97 -32.62 35.78
C ASN A 213 -15.90 -31.45 35.48
N SER A 214 -17.10 -31.81 35.04
CA SER A 214 -18.31 -31.00 35.02
C SER A 214 -18.58 -30.34 36.37
N ASN A 215 -19.02 -29.09 36.36
CA ASN A 215 -20.23 -28.65 37.07
C ASN A 215 -20.64 -27.25 36.59
N LEU A 216 -21.74 -27.22 35.83
CA LEU A 216 -22.53 -26.02 35.60
C LEU A 216 -23.21 -25.61 36.92
N THR A 217 -23.13 -24.33 37.26
CA THR A 217 -24.16 -23.68 38.06
C THR A 217 -24.44 -22.31 37.45
N ILE A 218 -25.59 -22.23 36.80
CA ILE A 218 -26.25 -21.01 36.33
C ILE A 218 -27.00 -20.46 37.55
N GLU A 219 -26.73 -19.23 37.98
CA GLU A 219 -27.68 -18.47 38.79
C GLU A 219 -28.08 -17.19 38.05
N TYR A 220 -29.37 -17.14 37.72
CA TYR A 220 -30.08 -15.95 37.28
C TYR A 220 -30.46 -15.10 38.50
N ARG A 221 -30.14 -13.81 38.48
CA ARG A 221 -30.98 -12.76 39.04
C ARG A 221 -30.69 -11.41 38.38
#